data_AF-A0A919LNZ2-F1
#
_entry.id   AF-A0A919LNZ2-F1
#
_cell.length_a   1.000
_cell.length_b   1.000
_cell.length_c   1.000
_cell.angle_alpha   90.00
_cell.angle_beta   90.00
_cell.angle_gamma   90.00
#
_symmetry.space_group_name_H-M   'P 1'
#
loop_
_entity.id
_entity.type
_entity.pdbx_description
1 polymer ?
#
loop_
_entity_poly.entity_id
_entity_poly.type
_entity_poly.pdbx_seq_one_letter_code
_entity_poly.pdbx_strand_id
1 'polypeptide(L)'
;MRYARIHTTDGARVCVVDGHGSAHPVGFSDTGERITELQQIIAAGPGASSRLRAEERPADGKLLAPLTPHRNVFCVGRNYTEHAAEFGRSGFDATGSGDGRHVPEHPVVFTKPASSVIASGDAIDPHTDITSALDYEGEIGVIIGRRCSKVGRDEAMQYVWGYTLINDVTARDLQRDHKQWFIGKSLDTFCPVGPWAVTADEVDIADLRLQTRVNGELRQDASTAQLIFDVATVIETLSAGITLEPGDVIATGTPVGVGIGFDPPKYLATGDQVTVSAPGLGDLTNVVGPVTGGDLLVPAASARLYVERSGQGSPVVLIHGLGGATTFYDPQVAALAEDHTVLRYDLSGHGRSPRAGVPSIEGWADELLALLDAEGIEETAVVAHSMGTLVASRFAAAHPGRVTRLALLGPLRAQGEKAKAATRARARTVREGGMSAVADTIVSVATSPATRAERPLAAALVRELLLGQDAEGYALACEALAAAEEPDFAGIKAPVLLLTGSEDKTSPVALNDEIGSLLARASRRVIEQIGHWHALEAPHDVTSALKEFLTQS
;
A
#
# COMPACT_ATOMS: atom_id res chain seq x y z
N MET A 1 14.86 -1.14 -25.56
CA MET A 1 14.62 -2.27 -24.62
C MET A 1 13.27 -2.16 -23.93
N ARG A 2 12.69 -3.29 -23.51
CA ARG A 2 11.42 -3.38 -22.77
C ARG A 2 11.68 -3.83 -21.33
N TYR A 3 11.07 -3.14 -20.37
CA TYR A 3 11.27 -3.37 -18.94
C TYR A 3 9.95 -3.60 -18.22
N ALA A 4 9.78 -4.78 -17.63
CA ALA A 4 8.68 -5.14 -16.76
C ALA A 4 9.14 -5.16 -15.29
N ARG A 5 8.23 -4.94 -14.35
CA ARG A 5 8.49 -5.12 -12.92
C ARG A 5 7.67 -6.31 -12.43
N ILE A 6 8.30 -7.29 -11.79
CA ILE A 6 7.65 -8.52 -11.34
C ILE A 6 7.88 -8.70 -9.85
N HIS A 7 6.81 -8.96 -9.11
CA HIS A 7 6.89 -9.38 -7.71
C HIS A 7 7.12 -10.89 -7.65
N THR A 8 8.34 -11.29 -7.32
CA THR A 8 8.72 -12.70 -7.11
C THR A 8 8.65 -13.04 -5.63
N THR A 9 8.93 -14.30 -5.27
CA THR A 9 9.01 -14.74 -3.86
C THR A 9 10.02 -13.95 -3.02
N ASP A 10 11.03 -13.36 -3.66
CA ASP A 10 12.13 -12.64 -2.99
C ASP A 10 11.97 -11.11 -3.11
N GLY A 11 10.76 -10.65 -3.46
CA GLY A 11 10.40 -9.24 -3.64
C GLY A 11 10.35 -8.78 -5.10
N ALA A 12 10.20 -7.47 -5.29
CA ALA A 12 10.10 -6.87 -6.61
C ALA A 12 11.43 -6.92 -7.38
N ARG A 13 11.35 -7.23 -8.67
CA ARG A 13 12.48 -7.30 -9.61
C ARG A 13 12.14 -6.55 -10.89
N VAL A 14 13.05 -5.70 -11.38
CA VAL A 14 12.97 -5.22 -12.76
C VAL A 14 13.55 -6.30 -13.68
N CYS A 15 12.84 -6.53 -14.78
CA CYS A 15 13.15 -7.57 -15.76
C CYS A 15 13.22 -6.96 -17.16
N VAL A 16 14.14 -7.44 -17.99
CA VAL A 16 14.11 -7.18 -19.44
C VAL A 16 13.19 -8.21 -20.09
N VAL A 17 12.29 -7.74 -20.94
CA VAL A 17 11.34 -8.61 -21.67
C VAL A 17 11.92 -8.97 -23.03
N ASP A 18 12.04 -10.25 -23.32
CA ASP A 18 12.56 -10.75 -24.60
C ASP A 18 11.50 -10.75 -25.72
N GLY A 19 11.91 -11.14 -26.93
CA GLY A 19 11.02 -11.19 -28.10
C GLY A 19 9.89 -12.22 -27.99
N HIS A 20 9.96 -13.14 -27.03
CA HIS A 20 8.93 -14.13 -26.73
C HIS A 20 8.01 -13.71 -25.57
N GLY A 21 8.24 -12.53 -24.98
CA GLY A 21 7.47 -12.03 -23.85
C GLY A 21 7.93 -12.56 -22.50
N SER A 22 9.04 -13.30 -22.42
CA SER A 22 9.57 -13.77 -21.14
C SER A 22 10.37 -12.65 -20.47
N ALA A 23 10.13 -12.46 -19.17
CA ALA A 23 10.73 -11.38 -18.39
C ALA A 23 11.90 -11.93 -17.56
N HIS A 24 13.12 -11.48 -17.86
CA HIS A 24 14.34 -11.95 -17.22
C HIS A 24 14.87 -10.90 -16.24
N PRO A 25 14.99 -11.20 -14.92
CA PRO A 25 15.49 -10.25 -13.94
C PRO A 25 16.83 -9.66 -14.33
N VAL A 26 17.03 -8.37 -14.08
CA VAL A 26 18.30 -7.68 -14.33
C VAL A 26 18.93 -7.17 -13.04
N GLY A 27 20.26 -7.12 -13.05
CA GLY A 27 21.08 -6.44 -12.05
C GLY A 27 22.23 -5.69 -12.73
N PHE A 28 22.85 -4.76 -12.02
CA PHE A 28 24.04 -4.06 -12.49
C PHE A 28 25.26 -4.98 -12.43
N SER A 29 25.90 -5.25 -13.58
CA SER A 29 27.03 -6.18 -13.69
C SER A 29 28.32 -5.65 -13.08
N ASP A 30 28.45 -4.33 -12.98
CA ASP A 30 29.61 -3.63 -12.41
C ASP A 30 29.58 -3.58 -10.88
N THR A 31 28.40 -3.51 -10.27
CA THR A 31 28.23 -3.43 -8.81
C THR A 31 27.66 -4.70 -8.17
N GLY A 32 27.01 -5.56 -8.96
CA GLY A 32 26.20 -6.68 -8.45
C GLY A 32 24.87 -6.23 -7.83
N GLU A 33 24.54 -4.94 -7.88
CA GLU A 33 23.32 -4.39 -7.28
C GLU A 33 22.08 -4.95 -7.98
N ARG A 34 21.14 -5.45 -7.17
CA ARG A 34 19.82 -5.90 -7.62
C ARG A 34 18.96 -4.69 -7.97
N ILE A 35 18.27 -4.77 -9.11
CA ILE A 35 17.34 -3.72 -9.55
C ILE A 35 15.91 -4.12 -9.17
N THR A 36 15.28 -3.28 -8.38
CA THR A 36 13.91 -3.47 -7.86
C THR A 36 12.94 -2.44 -8.45
N GLU A 37 13.44 -1.29 -8.88
CA GLU A 37 12.67 -0.18 -9.45
C GLU A 37 13.27 0.34 -10.75
N LEU A 38 12.42 0.74 -11.71
CA LEU A 38 12.87 1.26 -13.00
C LEU A 38 13.68 2.55 -12.84
N GLN A 39 13.37 3.34 -11.80
CA GLN A 39 14.06 4.57 -11.46
C GLN A 39 15.56 4.36 -11.19
N GLN A 40 15.98 3.17 -10.72
CA GLN A 40 17.42 2.85 -10.58
C GLN A 40 18.11 2.85 -11.96
N ILE A 41 17.45 2.31 -13.00
CA ILE A 41 17.97 2.31 -14.38
C ILE A 41 17.95 3.73 -14.95
N ILE A 42 16.88 4.49 -14.70
CA ILE A 42 16.78 5.88 -15.16
C ILE A 42 17.89 6.75 -14.54
N ALA A 43 18.08 6.66 -13.22
CA ALA A 43 19.09 7.41 -12.49
C ALA A 43 20.53 7.03 -12.89
N ALA A 44 20.74 5.80 -13.33
CA ALA A 44 22.01 5.30 -13.85
C ALA A 44 22.41 5.92 -15.22
N GLY A 45 21.49 6.63 -15.89
CA GLY A 45 21.77 7.51 -17.03
C GLY A 45 22.01 6.82 -18.38
N PRO A 46 22.38 7.60 -19.41
CA PRO A 46 22.62 7.08 -20.77
C PRO A 46 23.81 6.12 -20.78
N GLY A 47 23.55 4.82 -20.88
CA GLY A 47 24.55 3.76 -20.74
C GLY A 47 24.26 2.78 -19.60
N ALA A 48 23.17 2.96 -18.84
CA ALA A 48 22.73 1.96 -17.88
C ALA A 48 22.53 0.58 -18.51
N SER A 49 21.97 0.51 -19.72
CA SER A 49 21.68 -0.74 -20.44
C SER A 49 22.90 -1.62 -20.69
N SER A 50 24.07 -1.04 -20.98
CA SER A 50 25.31 -1.81 -21.21
C SER A 50 25.90 -2.41 -19.93
N ARG A 51 25.43 -1.95 -18.77
CA ARG A 51 25.80 -2.45 -17.44
C ARG A 51 24.77 -3.42 -16.88
N LEU A 52 23.71 -3.74 -17.62
CA LEU A 52 22.71 -4.69 -17.17
C LEU A 52 23.13 -6.11 -17.55
N ARG A 53 23.02 -7.02 -16.58
CA ARG A 53 23.08 -8.46 -16.82
C ARG A 53 21.73 -9.07 -16.51
N ALA A 54 21.11 -9.67 -17.53
CA ALA A 54 19.91 -10.48 -17.36
C ALA A 54 20.28 -11.86 -16.80
N GLU A 55 19.44 -12.37 -15.90
CA GLU A 55 19.47 -13.76 -15.48
C GLU A 55 18.98 -14.68 -16.62
N GLU A 56 19.45 -15.93 -16.68
CA GLU A 56 19.03 -16.89 -17.71
C GLU A 56 17.60 -17.40 -17.48
N ARG A 57 17.18 -17.46 -16.22
CA ARG A 57 15.85 -17.95 -15.84
C ARG A 57 14.87 -16.76 -15.81
N PRO A 58 13.72 -16.86 -16.49
CA PRO A 58 12.70 -15.84 -16.39
C PRO A 58 12.13 -15.79 -14.97
N ALA A 59 11.69 -14.60 -14.56
CA ALA A 59 10.98 -14.40 -13.32
C ALA A 59 9.63 -15.11 -13.38
N ASP A 60 9.27 -15.75 -12.27
CA ASP A 60 7.93 -16.25 -12.01
C ASP A 60 7.34 -15.39 -10.87
N GLY A 61 6.14 -14.86 -11.07
CA GLY A 61 5.54 -13.92 -10.13
C GLY A 61 4.47 -13.02 -10.74
N LYS A 62 3.97 -12.10 -9.91
CA LYS A 62 2.91 -11.15 -10.29
C LYS A 62 3.51 -9.97 -11.03
N LEU A 63 2.94 -9.60 -12.18
CA LEU A 63 3.29 -8.37 -12.89
C LEU A 63 2.89 -7.14 -12.05
N LEU A 64 3.80 -6.18 -11.94
CA LEU A 64 3.59 -4.88 -11.31
C LEU A 64 3.60 -3.79 -12.39
N ALA A 65 3.09 -2.59 -12.07
CA ALA A 65 3.30 -1.43 -12.91
C ALA A 65 4.81 -1.25 -13.14
N PRO A 66 5.27 -0.93 -14.37
CA PRO A 66 6.70 -0.85 -14.68
C PRO A 66 7.41 0.24 -13.87
N LEU A 67 6.68 1.26 -13.45
CA LEU A 67 7.09 2.23 -12.45
C LEU A 67 5.86 2.79 -11.71
N THR A 68 6.06 3.16 -10.45
CA THR A 68 5.16 4.07 -9.73
C THR A 68 5.92 5.39 -9.57
N PRO A 69 5.45 6.51 -10.15
CA PRO A 69 6.15 7.78 -10.04
C PRO A 69 6.18 8.27 -8.59
N HIS A 70 7.23 9.00 -8.21
CA HIS A 70 7.35 9.58 -6.85
C HIS A 70 6.35 10.72 -6.59
N ARG A 71 5.74 11.24 -7.67
CA ARG A 71 4.78 12.34 -7.67
C ARG A 71 3.56 11.91 -8.49
N ASN A 72 2.55 12.76 -8.52
CA ASN A 72 1.37 12.51 -9.34
C ASN A 72 1.76 12.37 -10.83
N VAL A 73 1.02 11.54 -11.56
CA VAL A 73 1.08 11.48 -13.02
C VAL A 73 0.51 12.78 -13.58
N PHE A 74 1.26 13.48 -14.43
CA PHE A 74 0.76 14.65 -15.15
C PHE A 74 -0.12 14.16 -16.30
N CYS A 75 -1.31 14.72 -16.48
CA CYS A 75 -2.26 14.28 -17.49
C CYS A 75 -2.69 15.45 -18.36
N VAL A 76 -2.79 15.24 -19.67
CA VAL A 76 -3.19 16.26 -20.64
C VAL A 76 -4.59 15.95 -21.15
N GLY A 77 -5.57 16.79 -20.83
CA GLY A 77 -6.92 16.61 -21.35
C GLY A 77 -7.13 17.24 -22.72
N ARG A 78 -8.13 16.72 -23.44
CA ARG A 78 -8.58 17.27 -24.75
C ARG A 78 -7.47 17.40 -25.78
N ASN A 79 -6.52 16.46 -25.81
CA ASN A 79 -5.35 16.54 -26.68
C ASN A 79 -5.54 15.89 -28.06
N TYR A 80 -6.77 15.46 -28.41
CA TYR A 80 -7.15 15.02 -29.76
C TYR A 80 -8.34 15.85 -30.24
N THR A 81 -8.31 16.32 -31.49
CA THR A 81 -9.34 17.23 -32.03
C THR A 81 -10.75 16.63 -32.02
N GLU A 82 -10.89 15.37 -32.42
CA GLU A 82 -12.20 14.69 -32.45
C GLU A 82 -12.74 14.38 -31.06
N HIS A 83 -11.85 14.00 -30.13
CA HIS A 83 -12.22 13.78 -28.72
C HIS A 83 -12.65 15.08 -28.05
N ALA A 84 -11.95 16.18 -28.31
CA ALA A 84 -12.32 17.48 -27.75
C ALA A 84 -13.69 17.97 -28.26
N ALA A 85 -14.06 17.60 -29.49
CA ALA A 85 -15.40 17.83 -30.04
C ALA A 85 -16.46 16.89 -29.42
N GLU A 86 -16.15 15.62 -29.21
CA GLU A 86 -17.00 14.63 -28.52
C GLU A 86 -17.31 15.07 -27.08
N PHE A 87 -16.28 15.41 -26.30
CA PHE A 87 -16.44 15.85 -24.91
C PHE A 87 -17.24 17.16 -24.80
N GLY A 88 -17.01 18.13 -25.68
CA GLY A 88 -17.77 19.39 -25.70
C GLY A 88 -19.28 19.18 -25.91
N ARG A 89 -19.67 18.16 -26.69
CA ARG A 89 -21.09 17.82 -26.92
C ARG A 89 -21.76 17.10 -25.75
N SER A 90 -21.00 16.55 -24.82
CA SER A 90 -21.55 15.79 -23.68
C SER A 90 -22.28 16.65 -22.65
N GLY A 91 -22.00 17.95 -22.59
CA GLY A 91 -22.49 18.86 -21.54
C GLY A 91 -21.70 18.79 -20.22
N PHE A 92 -20.60 18.05 -20.17
CA PHE A 92 -19.70 17.93 -19.01
C PHE A 92 -18.46 18.84 -19.12
N ASP A 93 -18.38 19.65 -20.17
CA ASP A 93 -17.25 20.54 -20.43
C ASP A 93 -17.32 21.85 -19.60
N ALA A 94 -16.60 21.87 -18.49
CA ALA A 94 -16.43 23.06 -17.66
C ALA A 94 -15.27 23.98 -18.12
N THR A 95 -14.45 23.56 -19.09
CA THR A 95 -13.26 24.28 -19.57
C THR A 95 -13.36 24.78 -21.01
N GLY A 96 -14.47 24.50 -21.69
CA GLY A 96 -14.75 24.96 -23.04
C GLY A 96 -14.80 26.48 -23.16
N SER A 97 -14.26 27.01 -24.26
CA SER A 97 -14.44 28.41 -24.61
C SER A 97 -15.89 28.63 -25.00
N GLY A 98 -16.54 29.64 -24.42
CA GLY A 98 -17.93 30.02 -24.73
C GLY A 98 -18.16 30.50 -26.18
N ASP A 99 -17.19 30.33 -27.07
CA ASP A 99 -17.17 30.72 -28.48
C ASP A 99 -17.40 29.54 -29.46
N GLY A 100 -17.57 28.31 -28.95
CA GLY A 100 -17.83 27.13 -29.77
C GLY A 100 -16.60 26.50 -30.42
N ARG A 101 -15.38 26.96 -30.10
CA ARG A 101 -14.14 26.27 -30.48
C ARG A 101 -13.90 25.09 -29.54
N HIS A 102 -13.72 23.90 -30.10
CA HIS A 102 -13.57 22.68 -29.32
C HIS A 102 -12.10 22.33 -29.02
N VAL A 103 -11.14 23.10 -29.54
CA VAL A 103 -9.69 22.87 -29.37
C VAL A 103 -9.11 23.91 -28.41
N PRO A 104 -8.45 23.51 -27.30
CA PRO A 104 -7.80 24.44 -26.37
C PRO A 104 -6.67 25.26 -27.03
N GLU A 105 -6.43 26.49 -26.56
CA GLU A 105 -5.28 27.31 -26.97
C GLU A 105 -3.96 26.86 -26.30
N HIS A 106 -4.08 26.27 -25.10
CA HIS A 106 -2.96 25.77 -24.31
C HIS A 106 -3.26 24.36 -23.78
N PRO A 107 -2.24 23.52 -23.50
CA PRO A 107 -2.44 22.22 -22.89
C PRO A 107 -3.21 22.32 -21.57
N VAL A 108 -4.31 21.57 -21.44
CA VAL A 108 -5.08 21.48 -20.20
C VAL A 108 -4.45 20.40 -19.33
N VAL A 109 -3.80 20.81 -18.24
CA VAL A 109 -3.05 19.90 -17.36
C VAL A 109 -3.81 19.65 -16.07
N PHE A 110 -3.92 18.39 -15.69
CA PHE A 110 -4.35 17.92 -14.36
C PHE A 110 -3.42 16.81 -13.91
N THR A 111 -3.72 16.17 -12.77
CA THR A 111 -2.88 15.08 -12.27
C THR A 111 -3.70 13.92 -11.72
N LYS A 112 -3.07 12.75 -11.59
CA LYS A 112 -3.57 11.58 -10.84
C LYS A 112 -2.55 11.19 -9.78
N PRO A 113 -2.94 10.91 -8.53
CA PRO A 113 -2.01 10.55 -7.47
C PRO A 113 -1.31 9.24 -7.80
N ALA A 114 -0.04 9.12 -7.42
CA ALA A 114 0.73 7.89 -7.62
C ALA A 114 0.08 6.66 -6.95
N SER A 115 -0.72 6.87 -5.89
CA SER A 115 -1.49 5.82 -5.21
C SER A 115 -2.57 5.18 -6.08
N SER A 116 -3.04 5.86 -7.14
CA SER A 116 -4.02 5.30 -8.08
C SER A 116 -3.40 4.34 -9.11
N VAL A 117 -2.07 4.21 -9.13
CA VAL A 117 -1.35 3.39 -10.12
C VAL A 117 -1.48 1.92 -9.85
N ILE A 118 -1.95 1.16 -10.84
CA ILE A 118 -2.04 -0.31 -10.79
C ILE A 118 -1.42 -0.95 -12.04
N ALA A 119 -1.10 -2.24 -11.96
CA ALA A 119 -0.47 -2.97 -13.05
C ALA A 119 -1.48 -3.47 -14.09
N SER A 120 -0.98 -3.91 -15.24
CA SER A 120 -1.77 -4.80 -16.12
C SER A 120 -2.11 -6.09 -15.36
N GLY A 121 -3.36 -6.50 -15.40
CA GLY A 121 -3.93 -7.65 -14.69
C GLY A 121 -4.54 -7.33 -13.32
N ASP A 122 -4.27 -6.15 -12.75
CA ASP A 122 -4.94 -5.71 -11.52
C ASP A 122 -6.40 -5.28 -11.79
N ALA A 123 -7.24 -5.34 -10.75
CA ALA A 123 -8.64 -4.93 -10.84
C ALA A 123 -8.79 -3.40 -10.78
N ILE A 124 -9.71 -2.86 -11.56
CA ILE A 124 -10.20 -1.48 -11.44
C ILE A 124 -11.41 -1.51 -10.50
N ASP A 125 -11.31 -0.89 -9.32
CA ASP A 125 -12.45 -0.75 -8.42
C ASP A 125 -13.53 0.12 -9.10
N PRO A 126 -14.77 -0.37 -9.24
CA PRO A 126 -15.83 0.44 -9.82
C PRO A 126 -16.27 1.62 -8.94
N HIS A 127 -15.90 1.65 -7.65
CA HIS A 127 -16.31 2.70 -6.68
C HIS A 127 -17.82 2.97 -6.70
N THR A 128 -18.62 1.89 -6.75
CA THR A 128 -20.09 1.96 -6.95
C THR A 128 -20.84 2.72 -5.85
N ASP A 129 -20.19 2.97 -4.71
CA ASP A 129 -20.69 3.76 -3.60
C ASP A 129 -20.61 5.27 -3.84
N ILE A 130 -19.77 5.74 -4.79
CA ILE A 130 -19.56 7.17 -5.06
C ILE A 130 -19.66 7.58 -6.54
N THR A 131 -19.62 6.64 -7.49
CA THR A 131 -19.82 6.95 -8.93
C THR A 131 -20.71 5.91 -9.63
N SER A 132 -21.42 6.38 -10.66
CA SER A 132 -22.24 5.55 -11.56
C SER A 132 -21.86 5.72 -13.04
N ALA A 133 -20.81 6.49 -13.31
CA ALA A 133 -20.42 6.92 -14.66
C ALA A 133 -18.93 6.65 -14.91
N LEU A 134 -18.52 5.40 -14.67
CA LEU A 134 -17.15 4.92 -14.84
C LEU A 134 -16.80 4.81 -16.33
N ASP A 135 -15.64 5.31 -16.72
CA ASP A 135 -15.21 5.40 -18.11
C ASP A 135 -13.72 5.05 -18.28
N TYR A 136 -13.33 4.69 -19.49
CA TYR A 136 -11.95 4.38 -19.91
C TYR A 136 -11.40 5.49 -20.80
N GLU A 137 -10.08 5.66 -20.75
CA GLU A 137 -9.35 6.59 -21.61
C GLU A 137 -7.97 5.99 -21.89
N GLY A 138 -7.80 5.27 -23.00
CA GLY A 138 -6.48 4.76 -23.39
C GLY A 138 -5.55 5.91 -23.79
N GLU A 139 -4.31 5.89 -23.30
CA GLU A 139 -3.31 6.92 -23.55
C GLU A 139 -1.88 6.34 -23.68
N ILE A 140 -0.98 7.13 -24.30
CA ILE A 140 0.46 6.88 -24.21
C ILE A 140 1.04 7.65 -23.03
N GLY A 141 1.75 6.94 -22.16
CA GLY A 141 2.55 7.52 -21.08
C GLY A 141 3.98 7.81 -21.53
N VAL A 142 4.46 9.02 -21.29
CA VAL A 142 5.85 9.45 -21.52
C VAL A 142 6.59 9.44 -20.18
N ILE A 143 7.74 8.78 -20.12
CA ILE A 143 8.58 8.68 -18.92
C ILE A 143 9.77 9.63 -19.06
N ILE A 144 9.92 10.54 -18.11
CA ILE A 144 11.02 11.50 -18.09
C ILE A 144 12.30 10.81 -17.60
N GLY A 145 13.39 10.95 -18.34
CA GLY A 145 14.69 10.35 -18.03
C GLY A 145 15.69 11.28 -17.40
N ARG A 146 15.53 12.59 -17.62
CA ARG A 146 16.44 13.62 -17.16
C ARG A 146 15.64 14.80 -16.63
N ARG A 147 16.19 15.48 -15.62
CA ARG A 147 15.58 16.67 -15.03
C ARG A 147 15.30 17.72 -16.11
N CYS A 148 14.04 18.11 -16.31
CA CYS A 148 13.62 19.14 -17.26
C CYS A 148 13.28 20.43 -16.51
N SER A 149 13.88 21.55 -16.89
CA SER A 149 13.45 22.88 -16.43
C SER A 149 13.73 23.89 -17.53
N LYS A 150 12.70 24.64 -17.94
CA LYS A 150 12.72 25.62 -19.03
C LYS A 150 13.30 25.04 -20.32
N VAL A 151 12.89 23.83 -20.66
CA VAL A 151 13.36 23.11 -21.85
C VAL A 151 12.58 23.62 -23.06
N GLY A 152 13.29 23.99 -24.12
CA GLY A 152 12.65 24.37 -25.39
C GLY A 152 12.16 23.15 -26.16
N ARG A 153 11.13 23.33 -26.99
CA ARG A 153 10.51 22.26 -27.79
C ARG A 153 11.52 21.40 -28.56
N ASP A 154 12.51 22.01 -29.22
CA ASP A 154 13.49 21.29 -30.06
C ASP A 154 14.43 20.36 -29.27
N GLU A 155 14.55 20.57 -27.95
CA GLU A 155 15.40 19.77 -27.07
C GLU A 155 14.60 18.76 -26.23
N ALA A 156 13.27 18.94 -26.15
CA ALA A 156 12.38 18.22 -25.24
C ALA A 156 12.51 16.68 -25.34
N MET A 157 12.58 16.15 -26.56
CA MET A 157 12.65 14.70 -26.78
C MET A 157 13.93 14.06 -26.21
N GLN A 158 15.00 14.85 -26.01
CA GLN A 158 16.23 14.34 -25.41
C GLN A 158 16.04 14.01 -23.92
N TYR A 159 14.99 14.52 -23.27
CA TYR A 159 14.71 14.29 -21.86
C TYR A 159 13.79 13.09 -21.64
N VAL A 160 13.22 12.53 -22.70
CA VAL A 160 12.36 11.34 -22.64
C VAL A 160 13.24 10.09 -22.47
N TRP A 161 12.97 9.30 -21.44
CA TRP A 161 13.57 7.98 -21.27
C TRP A 161 12.89 6.96 -22.17
N GLY A 162 11.57 7.02 -22.26
CA GLY A 162 10.76 6.04 -22.95
C GLY A 162 9.27 6.23 -22.76
N TYR A 163 8.52 5.18 -23.09
CA TYR A 163 7.07 5.18 -23.18
C TYR A 163 6.44 3.95 -22.51
N THR A 164 5.18 4.07 -22.14
CA THR A 164 4.33 2.96 -21.63
C THR A 164 2.88 3.24 -22.00
N LEU A 165 1.94 2.33 -21.70
CA LEU A 165 0.51 2.59 -21.86
C LEU A 165 -0.09 3.03 -20.52
N ILE A 166 -1.12 3.87 -20.61
CA ILE A 166 -1.91 4.32 -19.47
C ILE A 166 -3.38 4.16 -19.82
N ASN A 167 -4.20 3.78 -18.84
CA ASN A 167 -5.64 3.97 -18.90
C ASN A 167 -6.03 5.07 -17.90
N ASP A 168 -6.45 6.23 -18.37
CA ASP A 168 -6.91 7.34 -17.54
C ASP A 168 -8.39 7.12 -17.13
N VAL A 169 -8.61 6.10 -16.30
CA VAL A 169 -9.96 5.73 -15.82
C VAL A 169 -10.60 6.93 -15.13
N THR A 170 -11.89 7.15 -15.43
CA THR A 170 -12.58 8.39 -15.07
C THR A 170 -13.98 8.11 -14.51
N ALA A 171 -14.29 8.72 -13.36
CA ALA A 171 -15.65 8.89 -12.85
C ALA A 171 -16.23 10.21 -13.40
N ARG A 172 -17.06 10.13 -14.44
CA ARG A 172 -17.51 11.30 -15.21
C ARG A 172 -18.44 12.24 -14.43
N ASP A 173 -19.27 11.69 -13.57
CA ASP A 173 -20.13 12.44 -12.65
C ASP A 173 -19.29 13.29 -11.68
N LEU A 174 -18.30 12.68 -11.02
CA LEU A 174 -17.37 13.37 -10.13
C LEU A 174 -16.52 14.41 -10.88
N GLN A 175 -16.05 14.09 -12.10
CA GLN A 175 -15.30 15.03 -12.94
C GLN A 175 -16.11 16.32 -13.19
N ARG A 176 -17.41 16.20 -13.50
CA ARG A 176 -18.31 17.34 -13.72
C ARG A 176 -18.65 18.08 -12.43
N ASP A 177 -18.92 17.35 -11.37
CA ASP A 177 -19.45 17.93 -10.13
C ASP A 177 -18.38 18.72 -9.38
N HIS A 178 -17.13 18.23 -9.39
CA HIS A 178 -16.00 18.90 -8.73
C HIS A 178 -15.33 19.99 -9.56
N LYS A 179 -15.67 20.12 -10.86
CA LYS A 179 -15.13 21.09 -11.83
C LYS A 179 -13.64 20.91 -12.15
N GLN A 180 -12.79 20.85 -11.13
CA GLN A 180 -11.42 20.40 -11.25
C GLN A 180 -11.42 18.88 -11.44
N TRP A 181 -10.71 18.39 -12.45
CA TRP A 181 -10.80 16.99 -12.85
C TRP A 181 -10.11 16.02 -11.90
N PHE A 182 -9.28 16.51 -10.97
CA PHE A 182 -8.51 15.68 -10.03
C PHE A 182 -9.37 14.59 -9.39
N ILE A 183 -10.46 14.93 -8.69
CA ILE A 183 -11.28 13.93 -7.98
C ILE A 183 -11.88 12.87 -8.91
N GLY A 184 -12.47 13.27 -10.04
CA GLY A 184 -13.04 12.33 -11.01
C GLY A 184 -11.99 11.47 -11.73
N LYS A 185 -10.71 11.86 -11.67
CA LYS A 185 -9.58 11.18 -12.30
C LYS A 185 -8.71 10.42 -11.29
N SER A 186 -8.97 10.48 -10.00
CA SER A 186 -7.95 10.12 -8.99
C SER A 186 -8.39 9.10 -7.95
N LEU A 187 -9.53 8.43 -8.14
CA LEU A 187 -9.92 7.36 -7.24
C LEU A 187 -8.88 6.23 -7.25
N ASP A 188 -8.81 5.46 -6.18
CA ASP A 188 -7.87 4.34 -6.10
C ASP A 188 -8.10 3.39 -7.30
N THR A 189 -7.01 2.82 -7.83
CA THR A 189 -6.97 2.00 -9.06
C THR A 189 -7.23 2.70 -10.40
N PHE A 190 -7.51 4.01 -10.44
CA PHE A 190 -7.88 4.68 -11.69
C PHE A 190 -6.71 4.98 -12.64
N CYS A 191 -5.49 4.59 -12.33
CA CYS A 191 -4.33 4.80 -13.20
C CYS A 191 -3.62 3.48 -13.56
N PRO A 192 -4.24 2.54 -14.29
CA PRO A 192 -3.49 1.43 -14.85
C PRO A 192 -2.32 1.90 -15.72
N VAL A 193 -1.13 1.34 -15.48
CA VAL A 193 0.11 1.63 -16.22
C VAL A 193 0.83 0.33 -16.56
N GLY A 194 1.23 0.13 -17.82
CA GLY A 194 1.97 -1.06 -18.23
C GLY A 194 1.73 -1.49 -19.68
N PRO A 195 1.89 -2.78 -20.01
CA PRO A 195 2.40 -3.87 -19.15
C PRO A 195 3.90 -3.73 -18.86
N TRP A 196 4.62 -2.95 -19.65
CA TRP A 196 6.03 -2.63 -19.47
C TRP A 196 6.35 -1.20 -19.93
N ALA A 197 7.54 -0.74 -19.57
CA ALA A 197 8.10 0.51 -20.06
C ALA A 197 9.13 0.22 -21.16
N VAL A 198 9.14 1.01 -22.23
CA VAL A 198 9.96 0.78 -23.41
C VAL A 198 10.83 2.01 -23.67
N THR A 199 12.13 1.82 -23.88
CA THR A 199 13.05 2.95 -24.13
C THR A 199 12.72 3.66 -25.44
N ALA A 200 12.99 4.97 -25.47
CA ALA A 200 12.55 5.84 -26.56
C ALA A 200 13.11 5.48 -27.95
N ASP A 201 14.24 4.76 -28.02
CA ASP A 201 14.87 4.29 -29.26
C ASP A 201 14.13 3.12 -29.94
N GLU A 202 13.20 2.45 -29.26
CA GLU A 202 12.44 1.32 -29.82
C GLU A 202 11.08 1.72 -30.42
N VAL A 203 10.59 2.93 -30.11
CA VAL A 203 9.23 3.36 -30.44
C VAL A 203 9.27 4.78 -30.99
N ASP A 204 8.80 4.95 -32.23
CA ASP A 204 8.55 6.26 -32.79
C ASP A 204 7.20 6.80 -32.30
N ILE A 205 7.25 7.83 -31.44
CA ILE A 205 6.06 8.45 -30.86
C ILE A 205 5.36 9.42 -31.82
N ALA A 206 5.97 9.77 -32.96
CA ALA A 206 5.40 10.76 -33.88
C ALA A 206 4.15 10.23 -34.61
N ASP A 207 4.07 8.92 -34.84
CA ASP A 207 2.95 8.26 -35.53
C ASP A 207 2.67 6.87 -34.93
N LEU A 208 2.48 6.83 -33.61
CA LEU A 208 2.18 5.61 -32.87
C LEU A 208 0.67 5.39 -32.81
N ARG A 209 0.22 4.25 -33.34
CA ARG A 209 -1.19 3.86 -33.26
C ARG A 209 -1.56 3.36 -31.87
N LEU A 210 -2.65 3.86 -31.31
CA LEU A 210 -3.22 3.52 -30.02
C LEU A 210 -4.64 2.98 -30.20
N GLN A 211 -4.94 1.86 -29.55
CA GLN A 211 -6.26 1.24 -29.56
C GLN A 211 -6.76 0.94 -28.15
N THR A 212 -8.06 1.11 -27.92
CA THR A 212 -8.72 0.65 -26.69
C THR A 212 -9.90 -0.23 -27.03
N ARG A 213 -9.97 -1.40 -26.38
CA ARG A 213 -11.06 -2.36 -26.49
C ARG A 213 -11.75 -2.56 -25.16
N VAL A 214 -13.07 -2.70 -25.17
CA VAL A 214 -13.86 -3.11 -24.00
C VAL A 214 -14.57 -4.40 -24.34
N ASN A 215 -14.28 -5.49 -23.61
CA ASN A 215 -14.79 -6.84 -23.90
C ASN A 215 -14.56 -7.26 -25.37
N GLY A 216 -13.41 -6.88 -25.93
CA GLY A 216 -13.04 -7.12 -27.33
C GLY A 216 -13.62 -6.13 -28.36
N GLU A 217 -14.64 -5.34 -28.01
CA GLU A 217 -15.20 -4.27 -28.86
C GLU A 217 -14.17 -3.14 -29.01
N LEU A 218 -13.72 -2.84 -30.23
CA LEU A 218 -12.86 -1.69 -30.49
C LEU A 218 -13.65 -0.40 -30.26
N ARG A 219 -13.19 0.44 -29.33
CA ARG A 219 -13.86 1.71 -28.98
C ARG A 219 -13.01 2.93 -29.28
N GLN A 220 -11.68 2.84 -29.17
CA GLN A 220 -10.75 3.91 -29.54
C GLN A 220 -9.73 3.38 -30.56
N ASP A 221 -9.40 4.18 -31.57
CA ASP A 221 -8.42 3.85 -32.61
C ASP A 221 -7.88 5.13 -33.26
N ALA A 222 -6.67 5.54 -32.88
CA ALA A 222 -6.08 6.81 -33.32
C ALA A 222 -4.55 6.71 -33.42
N SER A 223 -3.92 7.70 -34.06
CA SER A 223 -2.47 7.88 -34.07
C SER A 223 -2.08 9.09 -33.22
N THR A 224 -0.95 9.01 -32.52
CA THR A 224 -0.33 10.15 -31.83
C THR A 224 0.03 11.31 -32.78
N ALA A 225 0.09 11.09 -34.09
CA ALA A 225 0.19 12.16 -35.10
C ALA A 225 -1.02 13.12 -35.08
N GLN A 226 -2.12 12.72 -34.44
CA GLN A 226 -3.34 13.51 -34.30
C GLN A 226 -3.39 14.30 -32.98
N LEU A 227 -2.33 14.26 -32.16
CA LEU A 227 -2.21 15.08 -30.97
C LEU A 227 -2.24 16.58 -31.35
N ILE A 228 -3.05 17.36 -30.64
CA ILE A 228 -3.09 18.82 -30.79
C ILE A 228 -1.78 19.43 -30.29
N PHE A 229 -1.33 18.98 -29.12
CA PHE A 229 -0.06 19.33 -28.50
C PHE A 229 0.80 18.06 -28.45
N ASP A 230 1.84 18.01 -29.27
CA ASP A 230 2.79 16.90 -29.28
C ASP A 230 3.57 16.81 -27.95
N VAL A 231 4.28 15.69 -27.75
CA VAL A 231 5.06 15.42 -26.54
C VAL A 231 6.06 16.56 -26.24
N ALA A 232 6.69 17.12 -27.28
CA ALA A 232 7.67 18.17 -27.12
C ALA A 232 7.03 19.47 -26.61
N THR A 233 5.87 19.85 -27.14
CA THR A 233 5.07 21.00 -26.68
C THR A 233 4.58 20.81 -25.25
N VAL A 234 4.16 19.60 -24.87
CA VAL A 234 3.72 19.30 -23.49
C VAL A 234 4.89 19.46 -22.51
N ILE A 235 6.07 18.90 -22.82
CA ILE A 235 7.26 19.03 -21.97
C ILE A 235 7.71 20.49 -21.87
N GLU A 236 7.73 21.24 -22.98
CA GLU A 236 8.05 22.67 -22.97
C GLU A 236 7.09 23.44 -22.04
N THR A 237 5.78 23.21 -22.21
CA THR A 237 4.74 23.87 -21.42
C THR A 237 4.87 23.60 -19.93
N LEU A 238 5.01 22.33 -19.53
CA LEU A 238 5.17 21.95 -18.13
C LEU A 238 6.49 22.50 -17.57
N SER A 239 7.59 22.29 -18.30
CA SER A 239 8.94 22.59 -17.82
C SER A 239 9.21 24.09 -17.68
N ALA A 240 8.43 24.96 -18.33
CA ALA A 240 8.56 26.42 -18.25
C ALA A 240 8.50 26.95 -16.81
N GLY A 241 7.71 26.31 -15.95
CA GLY A 241 7.56 26.69 -14.53
C GLY A 241 7.67 25.54 -13.54
N ILE A 242 7.51 24.29 -13.97
CA ILE A 242 7.53 23.09 -13.12
C ILE A 242 8.76 22.27 -13.49
N THR A 243 9.63 21.97 -12.52
CA THR A 243 10.74 21.04 -12.81
C THR A 243 10.21 19.61 -12.90
N LEU A 244 10.34 18.99 -14.08
CA LEU A 244 10.11 17.57 -14.27
C LEU A 244 11.37 16.81 -13.83
N GLU A 245 11.20 15.73 -13.10
CA GLU A 245 12.30 14.93 -12.53
C GLU A 245 12.35 13.56 -13.23
N PRO A 246 13.52 12.89 -13.25
CA PRO A 246 13.61 11.53 -13.76
C PRO A 246 12.62 10.59 -13.05
N GLY A 247 11.84 9.83 -13.83
CA GLY A 247 10.77 8.95 -13.35
C GLY A 247 9.40 9.62 -13.26
N ASP A 248 9.26 10.92 -13.53
CA ASP A 248 7.94 11.53 -13.74
C ASP A 248 7.29 10.92 -15.00
N VAL A 249 5.95 10.83 -14.96
CA VAL A 249 5.13 10.28 -16.04
C VAL A 249 4.13 11.32 -16.52
N ILE A 250 4.00 11.44 -17.85
CA ILE A 250 3.02 12.29 -18.52
C ILE A 250 2.08 11.41 -19.34
N ALA A 251 0.78 11.40 -19.00
CA ALA A 251 -0.28 10.85 -19.81
C ALA A 251 -0.71 11.89 -20.87
N THR A 252 -0.62 11.52 -22.14
CA THR A 252 -0.60 12.48 -23.28
C THR A 252 -1.98 12.87 -23.80
N GLY A 253 -3.05 12.34 -23.23
CA GLY A 253 -4.43 12.54 -23.66
C GLY A 253 -4.98 11.36 -24.43
N THR A 254 -6.31 11.24 -24.41
CA THR A 254 -7.05 10.14 -25.03
C THR A 254 -7.74 10.54 -26.34
N PRO A 255 -7.85 9.62 -27.32
CA PRO A 255 -8.58 9.85 -28.57
C PRO A 255 -10.10 9.69 -28.41
N VAL A 256 -10.83 9.95 -29.50
CA VAL A 256 -12.30 9.83 -29.56
C VAL A 256 -12.76 8.39 -29.28
N GLY A 257 -13.98 8.24 -28.76
CA GLY A 257 -14.59 6.93 -28.50
C GLY A 257 -14.56 6.51 -27.03
N VAL A 258 -14.49 7.50 -26.12
CA VAL A 258 -14.72 7.30 -24.69
C VAL A 258 -16.19 6.93 -24.44
N GLY A 259 -16.49 6.23 -23.35
CA GLY A 259 -17.82 5.74 -23.04
C GLY A 259 -18.89 6.83 -22.96
N ILE A 260 -18.55 8.01 -22.43
CA ILE A 260 -19.46 9.17 -22.40
C ILE A 260 -19.82 9.73 -23.79
N GLY A 261 -19.02 9.43 -24.82
CA GLY A 261 -19.20 9.94 -26.18
C GLY A 261 -20.24 9.19 -27.02
N PHE A 262 -20.73 8.03 -26.54
CA PHE A 262 -21.78 7.27 -27.20
C PHE A 262 -23.17 7.84 -26.90
N ASP A 263 -24.13 7.57 -27.80
CA ASP A 263 -25.55 7.87 -27.59
C ASP A 263 -26.39 6.59 -27.69
N PRO A 264 -26.89 6.03 -26.56
CA PRO A 264 -26.64 6.47 -25.18
C PRO A 264 -25.19 6.19 -24.71
N PRO A 265 -24.71 6.83 -23.62
CA PRO A 265 -23.38 6.57 -23.06
C PRO A 265 -23.16 5.09 -22.71
N LYS A 266 -21.94 4.60 -22.95
CA LYS A 266 -21.48 3.24 -22.65
C LYS A 266 -20.45 3.22 -21.53
N TYR A 267 -20.90 3.45 -20.30
CA TYR A 267 -20.04 3.34 -19.10
C TYR A 267 -19.61 1.89 -18.82
N LEU A 268 -18.49 1.75 -18.12
CA LEU A 268 -17.98 0.49 -17.64
C LEU A 268 -18.82 -0.07 -16.50
N ALA A 269 -18.99 -1.38 -16.46
CA ALA A 269 -19.63 -2.12 -15.39
C ALA A 269 -18.70 -3.18 -14.79
N THR A 270 -19.01 -3.65 -13.58
CA THR A 270 -18.31 -4.80 -12.97
C THR A 270 -18.31 -6.01 -13.92
N GLY A 271 -17.13 -6.58 -14.14
CA GLY A 271 -16.87 -7.67 -15.06
C GLY A 271 -16.33 -7.21 -16.42
N ASP A 272 -16.44 -5.93 -16.78
CA ASP A 272 -15.90 -5.43 -18.04
C ASP A 272 -14.37 -5.47 -18.05
N GLN A 273 -13.81 -5.98 -19.15
CA GLN A 273 -12.38 -5.98 -19.41
C GLN A 273 -12.03 -4.84 -20.36
N VAL A 274 -11.08 -4.00 -19.97
CA VAL A 274 -10.52 -2.93 -20.79
C VAL A 274 -9.10 -3.28 -21.19
N THR A 275 -8.80 -3.22 -22.49
CA THR A 275 -7.46 -3.44 -23.04
C THR A 275 -7.03 -2.23 -23.85
N VAL A 276 -5.94 -1.58 -23.42
CA VAL A 276 -5.25 -0.52 -24.17
C VAL A 276 -4.02 -1.14 -24.85
N SER A 277 -3.80 -0.85 -26.12
CA SER A 277 -2.74 -1.47 -26.93
C SER A 277 -2.05 -0.46 -27.85
N ALA A 278 -0.73 -0.58 -27.99
CA ALA A 278 0.02 0.10 -29.05
C ALA A 278 1.20 -0.77 -29.54
N PRO A 279 1.56 -0.72 -30.83
CA PRO A 279 2.71 -1.45 -31.36
C PRO A 279 3.99 -1.17 -30.56
N GLY A 280 4.70 -2.22 -30.18
CA GLY A 280 5.94 -2.13 -29.37
C GLY A 280 5.71 -1.95 -27.87
N LEU A 281 4.58 -1.37 -27.43
CA LEU A 281 4.25 -1.15 -26.02
C LEU A 281 3.43 -2.29 -25.38
N GLY A 282 2.86 -3.21 -26.19
CA GLY A 282 2.14 -4.37 -25.70
C GLY A 282 0.67 -4.07 -25.37
N ASP A 283 0.09 -4.84 -24.45
CA ASP A 283 -1.32 -4.77 -24.04
C ASP A 283 -1.44 -4.52 -22.53
N LEU A 284 -2.05 -3.41 -22.16
CA LEU A 284 -2.44 -3.07 -20.79
C LEU A 284 -3.89 -3.49 -20.60
N THR A 285 -4.13 -4.56 -19.83
CA THR A 285 -5.46 -5.14 -19.66
C THR A 285 -5.86 -5.17 -18.20
N ASN A 286 -7.05 -4.67 -17.88
CA ASN A 286 -7.60 -4.65 -16.53
C ASN A 286 -9.08 -5.05 -16.55
N VAL A 287 -9.57 -5.64 -15.46
CA VAL A 287 -10.98 -6.00 -15.30
C VAL A 287 -11.60 -5.13 -14.21
N VAL A 288 -12.78 -4.59 -14.47
CA VAL A 288 -13.54 -3.83 -13.48
C VAL A 288 -14.13 -4.79 -12.46
N GLY A 289 -13.84 -4.60 -11.18
CA GLY A 289 -14.30 -5.50 -10.14
C GLY A 289 -13.68 -5.24 -8.78
N PRO A 290 -14.03 -6.05 -7.77
CA PRO A 290 -13.48 -5.89 -6.43
C PRO A 290 -11.96 -6.02 -6.47
N VAL A 291 -11.27 -5.08 -5.80
CA VAL A 291 -9.82 -5.12 -5.66
C VAL A 291 -9.44 -6.22 -4.69
N THR A 292 -9.01 -7.36 -5.23
CA THR A 292 -8.44 -8.45 -4.43
C THR A 292 -6.91 -8.30 -4.41
N GLY A 293 -6.34 -7.96 -3.25
CA GLY A 293 -4.89 -8.05 -3.02
C GLY A 293 -4.04 -6.81 -3.33
N GLY A 294 -4.62 -5.60 -3.35
CA GLY A 294 -3.85 -4.34 -3.47
C GLY A 294 -3.27 -3.86 -2.14
N ASP A 295 -4.11 -3.82 -1.10
CA ASP A 295 -3.73 -3.21 0.18
C ASP A 295 -3.52 -4.24 1.30
N LEU A 296 -3.49 -5.54 0.97
CA LEU A 296 -3.52 -6.61 1.98
C LEU A 296 -4.69 -6.44 2.99
N LEU A 297 -5.74 -5.70 2.62
CA LEU A 297 -6.90 -5.43 3.47
C LEU A 297 -7.89 -6.59 3.39
N VAL A 298 -8.12 -7.25 4.52
CA VAL A 298 -9.10 -8.32 4.68
C VAL A 298 -10.34 -7.76 5.40
N PRO A 299 -11.56 -7.96 4.87
CA PRO A 299 -12.78 -7.60 5.59
C PRO A 299 -12.89 -8.39 6.90
N ALA A 300 -13.12 -7.68 8.01
CA ALA A 300 -13.31 -8.28 9.33
C ALA A 300 -14.37 -7.49 10.10
N ALA A 301 -15.56 -8.07 10.24
CA ALA A 301 -16.76 -7.38 10.75
C ALA A 301 -17.03 -6.08 9.96
N SER A 302 -17.06 -4.92 10.63
CA SER A 302 -17.18 -3.61 9.97
C SER A 302 -15.85 -2.99 9.55
N ALA A 303 -14.72 -3.65 9.85
CA ALA A 303 -13.38 -3.18 9.57
C ALA A 303 -12.81 -3.78 8.29
N ARG A 304 -11.76 -3.12 7.77
CA ARG A 304 -10.84 -3.67 6.77
C ARG A 304 -9.47 -3.67 7.42
N LEU A 305 -8.89 -4.85 7.64
CA LEU A 305 -7.65 -5.01 8.38
C LEU A 305 -6.49 -5.31 7.43
N TYR A 306 -5.39 -4.59 7.55
CA TYR A 306 -4.15 -4.89 6.84
C TYR A 306 -3.54 -6.16 7.41
N VAL A 307 -3.33 -7.18 6.58
CA VAL A 307 -2.96 -8.53 6.99
C VAL A 307 -1.80 -9.05 6.14
N GLU A 308 -0.73 -9.47 6.80
CA GLU A 308 0.38 -10.15 6.15
C GLU A 308 0.44 -11.62 6.56
N ARG A 309 0.73 -12.47 5.58
CA ARG A 309 0.85 -13.91 5.76
C ARG A 309 2.23 -14.40 5.33
N SER A 310 2.86 -15.20 6.19
CA SER A 310 4.17 -15.79 5.93
C SER A 310 4.19 -17.26 6.36
N GLY A 311 4.95 -18.10 5.66
CA GLY A 311 5.15 -19.49 6.04
C GLY A 311 3.98 -20.42 5.71
N GLN A 312 4.09 -21.65 6.21
CA GLN A 312 3.11 -22.74 6.06
C GLN A 312 3.09 -23.56 7.34
N GLY A 313 2.00 -24.29 7.61
CA GLY A 313 1.83 -25.11 8.81
C GLY A 313 0.78 -24.55 9.76
N SER A 314 0.84 -24.91 11.03
CA SER A 314 -0.17 -24.53 12.03
C SER A 314 -0.27 -23.01 12.16
N PRO A 315 -1.49 -22.43 12.20
CA PRO A 315 -1.68 -20.99 12.21
C PRO A 315 -1.28 -20.36 13.56
N VAL A 316 -0.61 -19.21 13.46
CA VAL A 316 -0.23 -18.35 14.58
C VAL A 316 -0.59 -16.91 14.23
N VAL A 317 -1.46 -16.30 15.04
CA VAL A 317 -1.83 -14.88 14.90
C VAL A 317 -0.97 -14.01 15.80
N LEU A 318 -0.47 -12.89 15.26
CA LEU A 318 0.32 -11.90 15.98
C LEU A 318 -0.46 -10.58 16.13
N ILE A 319 -0.64 -10.11 17.38
CA ILE A 319 -1.41 -8.90 17.72
C ILE A 319 -0.51 -7.87 18.40
N HIS A 320 -0.29 -6.73 17.73
CA HIS A 320 0.58 -5.69 18.26
C HIS A 320 -0.08 -4.89 19.41
N GLY A 321 0.74 -4.14 20.15
CA GLY A 321 0.28 -3.23 21.21
C GLY A 321 -0.10 -1.84 20.73
N LEU A 322 -0.45 -0.98 21.70
CA LEU A 322 -0.78 0.43 21.45
C LEU A 322 0.42 1.16 20.82
N GLY A 323 0.19 1.75 19.64
CA GLY A 323 1.24 2.41 18.87
C GLY A 323 2.19 1.47 18.13
N GLY A 324 1.84 0.19 18.03
CA GLY A 324 2.49 -0.78 17.16
C GLY A 324 1.80 -0.90 15.79
N ALA A 325 2.39 -1.75 14.95
CA ALA A 325 1.86 -2.21 13.67
C ALA A 325 2.41 -3.64 13.43
N THR A 326 2.09 -4.27 12.29
CA THR A 326 2.59 -5.61 11.91
C THR A 326 4.12 -5.72 11.99
N THR A 327 4.82 -4.62 11.70
CA THR A 327 6.28 -4.47 11.74
C THR A 327 6.88 -4.61 13.15
N PHE A 328 6.07 -4.50 14.22
CA PHE A 328 6.53 -4.81 15.59
C PHE A 328 7.09 -6.24 15.71
N TYR A 329 6.54 -7.18 14.93
CA TYR A 329 6.94 -8.58 14.94
C TYR A 329 7.93 -8.96 13.82
N ASP A 330 8.42 -8.00 13.01
CA ASP A 330 9.38 -8.27 11.92
C ASP A 330 10.55 -9.18 12.36
N PRO A 331 11.17 -9.00 13.54
CA PRO A 331 12.29 -9.85 13.94
C PRO A 331 11.92 -11.32 14.22
N GLN A 332 10.64 -11.62 14.47
CA GLN A 332 10.15 -12.96 14.78
C GLN A 332 9.62 -13.70 13.55
N VAL A 333 9.07 -12.98 12.55
CA VAL A 333 8.28 -13.59 11.47
C VAL A 333 9.04 -14.66 10.71
N ALA A 334 10.27 -14.38 10.25
CA ALA A 334 11.02 -15.34 9.44
C ALA A 334 11.25 -16.67 10.18
N ALA A 335 11.59 -16.62 11.46
CA ALA A 335 11.87 -17.80 12.27
C ALA A 335 10.61 -18.59 12.68
N LEU A 336 9.47 -17.91 12.84
CA LEU A 336 8.19 -18.56 13.09
C LEU A 336 7.61 -19.17 11.82
N ALA A 337 7.80 -18.52 10.67
CA ALA A 337 7.31 -18.96 9.37
C ALA A 337 7.99 -20.24 8.84
N GLU A 338 9.07 -20.70 9.49
CA GLU A 338 9.70 -22.00 9.22
C GLU A 338 8.75 -23.18 9.50
N ASP A 339 7.94 -23.08 10.56
CA ASP A 339 7.09 -24.17 11.06
C ASP A 339 5.59 -23.82 11.10
N HIS A 340 5.25 -22.54 10.89
CA HIS A 340 3.91 -22.01 11.08
C HIS A 340 3.41 -21.16 9.92
N THR A 341 2.09 -21.13 9.73
CA THR A 341 1.43 -20.06 8.99
C THR A 341 1.29 -18.86 9.93
N VAL A 342 2.15 -17.85 9.76
CA VAL A 342 2.14 -16.64 10.57
C VAL A 342 1.21 -15.62 9.94
N LEU A 343 0.16 -15.25 10.66
CA LEU A 343 -0.77 -14.18 10.28
C LEU A 343 -0.56 -12.99 11.22
N ARG A 344 -0.09 -11.86 10.70
CA ARG A 344 0.03 -10.61 11.47
C ARG A 344 -0.88 -9.58 10.85
N TYR A 345 -1.52 -8.76 11.68
CA TYR A 345 -2.42 -7.74 11.19
C TYR A 345 -2.32 -6.47 12.02
N ASP A 346 -2.72 -5.36 11.41
CA ASP A 346 -2.89 -4.09 12.11
C ASP A 346 -4.30 -4.00 12.70
N LEU A 347 -4.42 -3.71 13.99
CA LEU A 347 -5.72 -3.42 14.62
C LEU A 347 -6.39 -2.22 13.91
N SER A 348 -7.72 -2.19 13.83
CA SER A 348 -8.42 -1.06 13.18
C SER A 348 -7.94 0.29 13.72
N GLY A 349 -7.57 1.23 12.85
CA GLY A 349 -7.05 2.54 13.25
C GLY A 349 -5.60 2.57 13.71
N HIS A 350 -4.85 1.47 13.53
CA HIS A 350 -3.41 1.39 13.72
C HIS A 350 -2.71 1.05 12.40
N GLY A 351 -1.44 1.41 12.31
CA GLY A 351 -0.60 1.08 11.15
C GLY A 351 -1.28 1.43 9.83
N ARG A 352 -1.54 0.41 9.01
CA ARG A 352 -2.17 0.51 7.68
C ARG A 352 -3.65 0.14 7.67
N SER A 353 -4.20 -0.33 8.80
CA SER A 353 -5.63 -0.60 8.91
C SER A 353 -6.42 0.71 9.08
N PRO A 354 -7.36 1.03 8.18
CA PRO A 354 -8.23 2.18 8.38
C PRO A 354 -9.02 2.10 9.69
N ARG A 355 -9.45 3.25 10.19
CA ARG A 355 -10.35 3.32 11.35
C ARG A 355 -11.70 2.69 11.00
N ALA A 356 -12.26 1.93 11.93
CA ALA A 356 -13.59 1.35 11.84
C ALA A 356 -14.36 1.60 13.14
N GLY A 357 -15.54 2.21 13.04
CA GLY A 357 -16.40 2.47 14.20
C GLY A 357 -15.71 3.23 15.35
N VAL A 358 -16.20 3.00 16.57
CA VAL A 358 -15.57 3.47 17.81
C VAL A 358 -14.76 2.31 18.40
N PRO A 359 -13.43 2.46 18.58
CA PRO A 359 -12.60 1.34 19.01
C PRO A 359 -12.87 0.95 20.47
N SER A 360 -12.77 -0.34 20.74
CA SER A 360 -12.86 -0.96 22.07
C SER A 360 -12.08 -2.27 22.05
N ILE A 361 -11.67 -2.77 23.23
CA ILE A 361 -10.99 -4.08 23.34
C ILE A 361 -11.92 -5.20 22.87
N GLU A 362 -13.20 -5.06 23.18
CA GLU A 362 -14.35 -5.83 22.72
C GLU A 362 -14.38 -5.90 21.19
N GLY A 363 -14.45 -4.74 20.54
CA GLY A 363 -14.57 -4.65 19.08
C GLY A 363 -13.36 -5.26 18.38
N TRP A 364 -12.14 -5.05 18.88
CA TRP A 364 -10.96 -5.69 18.32
C TRP A 364 -10.93 -7.21 18.50
N ALA A 365 -11.53 -7.75 19.56
CA ALA A 365 -11.67 -9.20 19.72
C ALA A 365 -12.70 -9.79 18.74
N ASP A 366 -13.80 -9.06 18.48
CA ASP A 366 -14.80 -9.45 17.47
C ASP A 366 -14.23 -9.34 16.05
N GLU A 367 -13.42 -8.32 15.77
CA GLU A 367 -12.68 -8.17 14.51
C GLU A 367 -11.69 -9.33 14.31
N LEU A 368 -10.96 -9.76 15.35
CA LEU A 368 -10.10 -10.93 15.27
C LEU A 368 -10.88 -12.20 14.91
N LEU A 369 -12.05 -12.42 15.51
CA LEU A 369 -12.90 -13.55 15.17
C LEU A 369 -13.29 -13.53 13.68
N ALA A 370 -13.76 -12.37 13.21
CA ALA A 370 -14.17 -12.20 11.81
C ALA A 370 -13.00 -12.33 10.83
N LEU A 371 -11.80 -11.86 11.21
CA LEU A 371 -10.58 -12.04 10.42
C LEU A 371 -10.23 -13.52 10.29
N LEU A 372 -10.25 -14.28 11.39
CA LEU A 372 -9.98 -15.71 11.36
C LEU A 372 -10.98 -16.46 10.48
N ASP A 373 -12.26 -16.10 10.52
CA ASP A 373 -13.29 -16.69 9.68
C ASP A 373 -13.08 -16.35 8.20
N ALA A 374 -12.70 -15.11 7.87
CA ALA A 374 -12.40 -14.67 6.51
C ALA A 374 -11.17 -15.39 5.92
N GLU A 375 -10.17 -15.68 6.75
CA GLU A 375 -8.96 -16.41 6.39
C GLU A 375 -9.13 -17.95 6.44
N GLY A 376 -10.31 -18.44 6.85
CA GLY A 376 -10.61 -19.87 6.95
C GLY A 376 -9.83 -20.59 8.06
N ILE A 377 -9.49 -19.90 9.14
CA ILE A 377 -8.72 -20.43 10.27
C ILE A 377 -9.67 -20.84 11.41
N GLU A 378 -9.87 -22.15 11.59
CA GLU A 378 -10.75 -22.68 12.65
C GLU A 378 -10.15 -22.55 14.06
N GLU A 379 -8.87 -22.84 14.24
CA GLU A 379 -8.15 -22.68 15.50
C GLU A 379 -6.76 -22.10 15.25
N THR A 380 -6.21 -21.32 16.19
CA THR A 380 -4.90 -20.68 16.04
C THR A 380 -4.17 -20.57 17.38
N ALA A 381 -2.85 -20.54 17.36
CA ALA A 381 -2.11 -19.93 18.47
C ALA A 381 -2.20 -18.40 18.37
N VAL A 382 -2.16 -17.70 19.49
CA VAL A 382 -2.22 -16.23 19.54
C VAL A 382 -1.02 -15.71 20.30
N VAL A 383 -0.29 -14.77 19.71
CA VAL A 383 0.81 -14.04 20.33
C VAL A 383 0.43 -12.58 20.35
N ALA A 384 0.46 -11.94 21.52
CA ALA A 384 -0.01 -10.57 21.66
C ALA A 384 0.89 -9.73 22.54
N HIS A 385 0.97 -8.42 22.27
CA HIS A 385 1.81 -7.47 23.00
C HIS A 385 1.00 -6.34 23.64
N SER A 386 1.35 -5.96 24.88
CA SER A 386 0.81 -4.77 25.56
C SER A 386 -0.72 -4.70 25.50
N MET A 387 -1.32 -3.62 24.98
CA MET A 387 -2.77 -3.50 24.78
C MET A 387 -3.39 -4.67 24.00
N GLY A 388 -2.69 -5.23 23.02
CA GLY A 388 -3.13 -6.41 22.28
C GLY A 388 -3.32 -7.64 23.18
N THR A 389 -2.67 -7.70 24.35
CA THR A 389 -2.88 -8.79 25.32
C THR A 389 -4.27 -8.76 25.94
N LEU A 390 -4.91 -7.58 26.06
CA LEU A 390 -6.30 -7.47 26.51
C LEU A 390 -7.24 -8.03 25.44
N VAL A 391 -6.98 -7.70 24.17
CA VAL A 391 -7.73 -8.23 23.02
C VAL A 391 -7.62 -9.75 22.98
N ALA A 392 -6.39 -10.27 23.04
CA ALA A 392 -6.11 -11.70 23.00
C ALA A 392 -6.70 -12.47 24.19
N SER A 393 -6.60 -11.90 25.41
CA SER A 393 -7.15 -12.53 26.62
C SER A 393 -8.68 -12.56 26.59
N ARG A 394 -9.32 -11.48 26.13
CA ARG A 394 -10.77 -11.43 25.94
C ARG A 394 -11.22 -12.45 24.89
N PHE A 395 -10.55 -12.48 23.74
CA PHE A 395 -10.83 -13.43 22.67
C PHE A 395 -10.69 -14.88 23.16
N ALA A 396 -9.60 -15.22 23.86
CA ALA A 396 -9.36 -16.56 24.37
C ALA A 396 -10.38 -17.00 25.44
N ALA A 397 -10.89 -16.06 26.26
CA ALA A 397 -11.93 -16.35 27.25
C ALA A 397 -13.31 -16.54 26.59
N ALA A 398 -13.65 -15.70 25.60
CA ALA A 398 -14.93 -15.76 24.89
C ALA A 398 -15.02 -16.94 23.89
N HIS A 399 -13.88 -17.31 23.29
CA HIS A 399 -13.79 -18.32 22.23
C HIS A 399 -12.72 -19.39 22.55
N PRO A 400 -12.85 -20.14 23.66
CA PRO A 400 -11.82 -21.08 24.10
C PRO A 400 -11.52 -22.19 23.08
N GLY A 401 -12.48 -22.53 22.20
CA GLY A 401 -12.28 -23.50 21.11
C GLY A 401 -11.52 -22.96 19.89
N ARG A 402 -11.22 -21.66 19.83
CA ARG A 402 -10.47 -21.03 18.74
C ARG A 402 -8.98 -20.84 19.05
N VAL A 403 -8.56 -21.02 20.30
CA VAL A 403 -7.20 -20.72 20.77
C VAL A 403 -6.48 -21.98 21.22
N THR A 404 -5.45 -22.39 20.50
CA THR A 404 -4.63 -23.57 20.83
C THR A 404 -3.59 -23.25 21.91
N ARG A 405 -2.95 -22.07 21.82
CA ARG A 405 -1.92 -21.54 22.74
C ARG A 405 -2.00 -20.02 22.78
N LEU A 406 -1.64 -19.41 23.91
CA LEU A 406 -1.67 -17.97 24.12
C LEU A 406 -0.34 -17.45 24.68
N ALA A 407 0.38 -16.63 23.94
CA ALA A 407 1.58 -15.94 24.43
C ALA A 407 1.29 -14.45 24.63
N LEU A 408 1.44 -13.96 25.86
CA LEU A 408 1.20 -12.57 26.24
C LEU A 408 2.53 -11.89 26.60
N LEU A 409 2.95 -10.94 25.78
CA LEU A 409 4.18 -10.18 25.93
C LEU A 409 3.86 -8.84 26.59
N GLY A 410 4.28 -8.64 27.83
CA GLY A 410 3.91 -7.50 28.65
C GLY A 410 2.39 -7.42 28.88
N PRO A 411 1.75 -8.46 29.46
CA PRO A 411 0.31 -8.51 29.67
C PRO A 411 -0.20 -7.36 30.53
N LEU A 412 -1.37 -6.84 30.17
CA LEU A 412 -2.03 -5.75 30.89
C LEU A 412 -3.30 -6.24 31.60
N ARG A 413 -3.76 -5.42 32.55
CA ARG A 413 -5.06 -5.52 33.22
C ARG A 413 -5.86 -4.24 33.01
N ALA A 414 -7.12 -4.26 33.41
CA ALA A 414 -7.93 -3.04 33.47
C ALA A 414 -7.23 -1.96 34.32
N GLN A 415 -7.20 -0.73 33.80
CA GLN A 415 -6.47 0.36 34.44
C GLN A 415 -7.22 0.91 35.67
N GLY A 416 -6.50 1.22 36.74
CA GLY A 416 -7.05 2.02 37.85
C GLY A 416 -7.27 3.49 37.44
N GLU A 417 -8.09 4.23 38.19
CA GLU A 417 -8.52 5.60 37.83
C GLU A 417 -7.37 6.58 37.54
N LYS A 418 -6.26 6.49 38.30
CA LYS A 418 -5.07 7.32 38.05
C LYS A 418 -4.42 7.01 36.69
N ALA A 419 -4.32 5.74 36.33
CA ALA A 419 -3.76 5.30 35.06
C ALA A 419 -4.69 5.67 33.90
N LYS A 420 -6.02 5.49 34.06
CA LYS A 420 -7.02 5.95 33.09
C LYS A 420 -6.87 7.44 32.80
N ALA A 421 -6.79 8.27 33.84
CA ALA A 421 -6.63 9.71 33.69
C ALA A 421 -5.34 10.09 32.91
N ALA A 422 -4.24 9.39 33.17
CA ALA A 422 -2.98 9.57 32.46
C ALA A 422 -3.06 9.12 30.99
N THR A 423 -3.68 7.98 30.71
CA THR A 423 -3.92 7.48 29.34
C THR A 423 -4.78 8.47 28.54
N ARG A 424 -5.86 8.98 29.13
CA ARG A 424 -6.70 10.02 28.49
C ARG A 424 -5.97 11.34 28.30
N ALA A 425 -5.06 11.70 29.20
CA ALA A 425 -4.21 12.87 29.01
C ALA A 425 -3.27 12.69 27.81
N ARG A 426 -2.66 11.50 27.65
CA ARG A 426 -1.85 11.16 26.46
C ARG A 426 -2.67 11.27 25.17
N ALA A 427 -3.92 10.82 25.16
CA ALA A 427 -4.82 10.98 24.01
C ALA A 427 -5.01 12.46 23.63
N ARG A 428 -5.25 13.34 24.61
CA ARG A 428 -5.34 14.79 24.36
C ARG A 428 -4.04 15.38 23.82
N THR A 429 -2.89 15.01 24.40
CA THR A 429 -1.58 15.47 23.92
C THR A 429 -1.32 15.07 22.46
N VAL A 430 -1.70 13.85 22.07
CA VAL A 430 -1.56 13.39 20.67
C VAL A 430 -2.50 14.14 19.74
N ARG A 431 -3.75 14.41 20.15
CA ARG A 431 -4.68 15.22 19.33
C ARG A 431 -4.20 16.65 19.11
N GLU A 432 -3.55 17.24 20.12
CA GLU A 432 -3.04 18.61 20.06
C GLU A 432 -1.73 18.73 19.27
N GLY A 433 -0.81 17.77 19.45
CA GLY A 433 0.57 17.87 18.95
C GLY A 433 1.01 16.76 17.99
N GLY A 434 0.11 15.86 17.58
CA GLY A 434 0.43 14.68 16.80
C GLY A 434 1.25 13.64 17.57
N MET A 435 1.69 12.59 16.88
CA MET A 435 2.48 11.51 17.49
C MET A 435 3.85 11.96 18.01
N SER A 436 4.45 12.98 17.39
CA SER A 436 5.73 13.55 17.82
C SER A 436 5.68 14.12 19.24
N ALA A 437 4.52 14.59 19.71
CA ALA A 437 4.34 15.13 21.06
C ALA A 437 4.51 14.09 22.17
N VAL A 438 4.42 12.79 21.84
CA VAL A 438 4.52 11.70 22.82
C VAL A 438 5.63 10.71 22.51
N ALA A 439 6.05 10.56 21.25
CA ALA A 439 6.97 9.51 20.79
C ALA A 439 8.25 9.40 21.64
N ASP A 440 8.97 10.51 21.82
CA ASP A 440 10.24 10.52 22.56
C ASP A 440 10.05 10.17 24.04
N THR A 441 8.94 10.64 24.64
CA THR A 441 8.59 10.32 26.03
C THR A 441 8.31 8.83 26.18
N ILE A 442 7.60 8.24 25.22
CA ILE A 442 7.28 6.81 25.23
C ILE A 442 8.54 5.98 25.10
N VAL A 443 9.43 6.29 24.16
CA VAL A 443 10.72 5.60 24.01
C VAL A 443 11.54 5.69 25.31
N SER A 444 11.58 6.87 25.92
CA SER A 444 12.33 7.09 27.17
C SER A 444 11.77 6.33 28.38
N VAL A 445 10.47 6.09 28.43
CA VAL A 445 9.81 5.41 29.56
C VAL A 445 9.63 3.92 29.34
N ALA A 446 9.35 3.50 28.10
CA ALA A 446 8.92 2.16 27.76
C ALA A 446 10.05 1.23 27.31
N THR A 447 11.21 1.73 26.89
CA THR A 447 12.39 0.86 26.65
C THR A 447 13.32 0.85 27.87
N SER A 448 14.20 -0.15 27.99
CA SER A 448 15.22 -0.16 29.05
C SER A 448 16.31 0.90 28.81
N PRO A 449 17.00 1.38 29.87
CA PRO A 449 18.20 2.19 29.72
C PRO A 449 19.30 1.44 28.96
N ALA A 450 19.42 0.12 29.15
CA ALA A 450 20.37 -0.71 28.41
C ALA A 450 20.06 -0.70 26.90
N THR A 451 18.80 -0.85 26.49
CA THR A 451 18.39 -0.71 25.09
C THR A 451 18.77 0.65 24.53
N ARG A 452 18.48 1.74 25.26
CA ARG A 452 18.81 3.10 24.77
C ARG A 452 20.31 3.35 24.65
N ALA A 453 21.12 2.75 25.53
CA ALA A 453 22.56 2.94 25.53
C ALA A 453 23.28 2.04 24.50
N GLU A 454 22.85 0.79 24.36
CA GLU A 454 23.61 -0.25 23.67
C GLU A 454 22.95 -0.69 22.34
N ARG A 455 21.63 -0.48 22.20
CA ARG A 455 20.82 -0.88 21.03
C ARG A 455 20.03 0.32 20.48
N PRO A 456 20.70 1.41 20.06
CA PRO A 456 20.03 2.62 19.62
C PRO A 456 19.10 2.41 18.42
N LEU A 457 19.37 1.43 17.55
CA LEU A 457 18.49 1.08 16.43
C LEU A 457 17.14 0.53 16.90
N ALA A 458 17.10 -0.24 17.99
CA ALA A 458 15.82 -0.73 18.55
C ALA A 458 15.00 0.44 19.10
N ALA A 459 15.63 1.37 19.81
CA ALA A 459 14.95 2.58 20.29
C ALA A 459 14.47 3.48 19.13
N ALA A 460 15.26 3.61 18.06
CA ALA A 460 14.87 4.34 16.86
C ALA A 460 13.69 3.67 16.14
N LEU A 461 13.68 2.34 16.01
CA LEU A 461 12.58 1.61 15.40
C LEU A 461 11.28 1.78 16.20
N VAL A 462 11.33 1.69 17.53
CA VAL A 462 10.17 1.99 18.40
C VAL A 462 9.65 3.41 18.14
N ARG A 463 10.56 4.38 18.00
CA ARG A 463 10.20 5.76 17.71
C ARG A 463 9.50 5.90 16.35
N GLU A 464 10.04 5.27 15.30
CA GLU A 464 9.46 5.33 13.96
C GLU A 464 8.09 4.61 13.90
N LEU A 465 7.93 3.49 14.60
CA LEU A 465 6.62 2.83 14.74
C LEU A 465 5.56 3.77 15.32
N LEU A 466 5.93 4.51 16.38
CA LEU A 466 5.05 5.48 17.01
C LEU A 466 4.75 6.66 16.07
N LEU A 467 5.75 7.18 15.37
CA LEU A 467 5.57 8.29 14.44
C LEU A 467 4.77 7.92 13.19
N GLY A 468 4.78 6.65 12.80
CA GLY A 468 4.00 6.12 11.68
C GLY A 468 2.51 5.95 11.98
N GLN A 469 2.05 6.16 13.21
CA GLN A 469 0.63 6.00 13.56
C GLN A 469 -0.20 7.21 13.16
N ASP A 470 -1.45 6.96 12.77
CA ASP A 470 -2.48 7.99 12.70
C ASP A 470 -2.76 8.55 14.10
N ALA A 471 -2.63 9.87 14.27
CA ALA A 471 -2.73 10.51 15.59
C ALA A 471 -4.12 10.32 16.23
N GLU A 472 -5.19 10.39 15.44
CA GLU A 472 -6.55 10.22 15.99
C GLU A 472 -6.84 8.76 16.32
N GLY A 473 -6.44 7.82 15.48
CA GLY A 473 -6.52 6.38 15.73
C GLY A 473 -5.79 5.99 17.01
N TYR A 474 -4.58 6.49 17.18
CA TYR A 474 -3.80 6.33 18.41
C TYR A 474 -4.51 6.93 19.64
N ALA A 475 -5.06 8.14 19.52
CA ALA A 475 -5.76 8.81 20.61
C ALA A 475 -7.05 8.06 21.02
N LEU A 476 -7.81 7.56 20.06
CA LEU A 476 -8.98 6.72 20.30
C LEU A 476 -8.58 5.38 20.93
N ALA A 477 -7.47 4.80 20.53
CA ALA A 477 -6.93 3.59 21.15
C ALA A 477 -6.52 3.81 22.62
N CYS A 478 -6.00 5.00 22.96
CA CYS A 478 -5.82 5.40 24.36
C CYS A 478 -7.15 5.46 25.13
N GLU A 479 -8.20 6.03 24.54
CA GLU A 479 -9.53 6.05 25.17
C GLU A 479 -10.09 4.65 25.37
N ALA A 480 -9.94 3.76 24.38
CA ALA A 480 -10.31 2.35 24.45
C ALA A 480 -9.55 1.62 25.57
N LEU A 481 -8.22 1.81 25.67
CA LEU A 481 -7.40 1.23 26.74
C LEU A 481 -7.80 1.75 28.13
N ALA A 482 -8.15 3.03 28.24
CA ALA A 482 -8.63 3.61 29.50
C ALA A 482 -10.04 3.12 29.88
N ALA A 483 -10.86 2.74 28.89
CA ALA A 483 -12.20 2.19 29.09
C ALA A 483 -12.22 0.66 29.27
N ALA A 484 -11.11 -0.02 28.98
CA ALA A 484 -11.02 -1.48 28.98
C ALA A 484 -11.45 -2.10 30.32
N GLU A 485 -12.27 -3.15 30.21
CA GLU A 485 -12.69 -4.00 31.33
C GLU A 485 -11.68 -5.12 31.59
N GLU A 486 -11.75 -5.72 32.78
CA GLU A 486 -10.85 -6.81 33.16
C GLU A 486 -11.19 -8.08 32.36
N PRO A 487 -10.22 -8.70 31.67
CA PRO A 487 -10.44 -9.98 31.01
C PRO A 487 -10.76 -11.10 32.01
N ASP A 488 -11.62 -12.04 31.62
CA ASP A 488 -11.85 -13.28 32.39
C ASP A 488 -10.67 -14.25 32.22
N PHE A 489 -9.58 -13.99 32.94
CA PHE A 489 -8.39 -14.84 32.92
C PHE A 489 -8.68 -16.28 33.37
N ALA A 490 -9.60 -16.50 34.31
CA ALA A 490 -9.98 -17.84 34.77
C ALA A 490 -10.74 -18.65 33.70
N GLY A 491 -11.39 -17.95 32.78
CA GLY A 491 -12.05 -18.52 31.60
C GLY A 491 -11.07 -19.12 30.59
N ILE A 492 -9.83 -18.65 30.52
CA ILE A 492 -8.83 -19.06 29.51
C ILE A 492 -8.38 -20.52 29.75
N LYS A 493 -8.63 -21.38 28.75
CA LYS A 493 -8.33 -22.84 28.82
C LYS A 493 -7.02 -23.23 28.14
N ALA A 494 -6.57 -22.44 27.17
CA ALA A 494 -5.32 -22.68 26.46
C ALA A 494 -4.11 -22.57 27.41
N PRO A 495 -3.00 -23.28 27.14
CA PRO A 495 -1.71 -22.98 27.78
C PRO A 495 -1.34 -21.52 27.52
N VAL A 496 -0.78 -20.87 28.53
CA VAL A 496 -0.37 -19.46 28.47
C VAL A 496 1.13 -19.31 28.74
N LEU A 497 1.81 -18.53 27.91
CA LEU A 497 3.14 -17.99 28.18
C LEU A 497 3.02 -16.52 28.56
N LEU A 498 3.47 -16.15 29.75
CA LEU A 498 3.63 -14.76 30.18
C LEU A 498 5.09 -14.36 30.02
N LEU A 499 5.37 -13.40 29.14
CA LEU A 499 6.72 -12.91 28.87
C LEU A 499 6.81 -11.43 29.23
N THR A 500 7.78 -11.06 30.06
CA THR A 500 8.05 -9.66 30.39
C THR A 500 9.55 -9.37 30.52
N GLY A 501 9.93 -8.11 30.46
CA GLY A 501 11.28 -7.64 30.74
C GLY A 501 11.49 -7.30 32.22
N SER A 502 12.69 -7.50 32.76
CA SER A 502 12.96 -7.15 34.17
C SER A 502 12.89 -5.65 34.46
N GLU A 503 12.88 -4.82 33.41
CA GLU A 503 12.75 -3.37 33.49
C GLU A 503 11.48 -2.83 32.81
N ASP A 504 10.52 -3.70 32.51
CA ASP A 504 9.21 -3.29 32.00
C ASP A 504 8.39 -2.59 33.10
N LYS A 505 8.31 -1.27 33.01
CA LYS A 505 7.52 -0.44 33.95
C LYS A 505 6.03 -0.44 33.65
N THR A 506 5.62 -0.89 32.47
CA THR A 506 4.22 -0.92 32.03
C THR A 506 3.56 -2.23 32.45
N SER A 507 4.28 -3.35 32.28
CA SER A 507 3.87 -4.68 32.73
C SER A 507 4.97 -5.32 33.59
N PRO A 508 5.14 -4.87 34.85
CA PRO A 508 6.20 -5.36 35.70
C PRO A 508 6.05 -6.85 36.03
N VAL A 509 7.15 -7.47 36.46
CA VAL A 509 7.20 -8.89 36.84
C VAL A 509 6.11 -9.26 37.85
N ALA A 510 5.85 -8.40 38.85
CA ALA A 510 4.80 -8.62 39.84
C ALA A 510 3.39 -8.68 39.23
N LEU A 511 3.09 -7.85 38.22
CA LEU A 511 1.80 -7.89 37.51
C LEU A 511 1.65 -9.21 36.73
N ASN A 512 2.76 -9.70 36.15
CA ASN A 512 2.77 -10.99 35.46
C ASN A 512 2.51 -12.14 36.44
N ASP A 513 3.06 -12.07 37.66
CA ASP A 513 2.80 -13.06 38.72
C ASP A 513 1.33 -13.05 39.17
N GLU A 514 0.74 -11.86 39.31
CA GLU A 514 -0.68 -11.70 39.61
C GLU A 514 -1.58 -12.32 38.53
N ILE A 515 -1.35 -11.98 37.25
CA ILE A 515 -2.11 -12.55 36.12
C ILE A 515 -1.90 -14.07 36.05
N GLY A 516 -0.66 -14.54 36.22
CA GLY A 516 -0.32 -15.96 36.24
C GLY A 516 -1.08 -16.75 37.30
N SER A 517 -1.35 -16.15 38.46
CA SER A 517 -2.13 -16.78 39.53
C SER A 517 -3.61 -16.99 39.21
N LEU A 518 -4.15 -16.25 38.23
CA LEU A 518 -5.54 -16.35 37.76
C LEU A 518 -5.71 -17.37 36.63
N LEU A 519 -4.61 -17.78 35.99
CA LEU A 519 -4.59 -18.67 34.84
C LEU A 519 -4.43 -20.13 35.26
N ALA A 520 -5.20 -21.03 34.66
CA ALA A 520 -5.13 -22.45 34.99
C ALA A 520 -3.81 -23.12 34.55
N ARG A 521 -3.22 -22.66 33.44
CA ARG A 521 -2.03 -23.23 32.80
C ARG A 521 -1.10 -22.11 32.32
N ALA A 522 -0.32 -21.54 33.22
CA ALA A 522 0.63 -20.48 32.87
C ALA A 522 2.08 -20.90 33.09
N SER A 523 2.95 -20.51 32.16
CA SER A 523 4.40 -20.46 32.31
C SER A 523 4.86 -19.01 32.22
N ARG A 524 6.00 -18.69 32.83
CA ARG A 524 6.52 -17.32 32.88
C ARG A 524 7.97 -17.26 32.41
N ARG A 525 8.28 -16.25 31.59
CA ARG A 525 9.62 -15.92 31.12
C ARG A 525 9.93 -14.46 31.42
N VAL A 526 11.04 -14.20 32.13
CA VAL A 526 11.56 -12.85 32.35
C VAL A 526 12.86 -12.70 31.56
N ILE A 527 12.98 -11.62 30.79
CA ILE A 527 14.20 -11.29 30.04
C ILE A 527 14.90 -10.12 30.74
N GLU A 528 16.16 -10.31 31.11
CA GLU A 528 16.91 -9.31 31.87
C GLU A 528 17.25 -8.06 31.06
N GLN A 529 17.18 -6.88 31.69
CA GLN A 529 17.55 -5.58 31.09
C GLN A 529 16.71 -5.19 29.85
N ILE A 530 15.46 -5.66 29.81
CA ILE A 530 14.50 -5.37 28.74
C ILE A 530 13.33 -4.57 29.30
N GLY A 531 12.89 -3.58 28.53
CA GLY A 531 11.68 -2.81 28.80
C GLY A 531 10.44 -3.46 28.20
N HIS A 532 9.46 -2.64 27.85
CA HIS A 532 8.14 -3.05 27.38
C HIS A 532 8.10 -3.46 25.90
N TRP A 533 9.09 -3.09 25.08
CA TRP A 533 9.11 -3.38 23.65
C TRP A 533 9.87 -4.67 23.34
N HIS A 534 9.56 -5.73 24.10
CA HIS A 534 10.27 -7.01 24.19
C HIS A 534 10.77 -7.54 22.84
N ALA A 535 9.89 -7.63 21.83
CA ALA A 535 10.19 -8.21 20.53
C ALA A 535 11.26 -7.44 19.74
N LEU A 536 11.39 -6.14 20.00
CA LEU A 536 12.36 -5.25 19.36
C LEU A 536 13.61 -5.05 20.22
N GLU A 537 13.44 -5.06 21.54
CA GLU A 537 14.56 -4.96 22.48
C GLU A 537 15.38 -6.26 22.47
N ALA A 538 14.75 -7.42 22.69
CA ALA A 538 15.42 -8.73 22.73
C ALA A 538 14.86 -9.69 21.66
N PRO A 539 15.09 -9.40 20.36
CA PRO A 539 14.46 -10.17 19.28
C PRO A 539 14.79 -11.66 19.34
N HIS A 540 16.05 -12.01 19.60
CA HIS A 540 16.49 -13.41 19.68
C HIS A 540 15.85 -14.18 20.86
N ASP A 541 15.83 -13.59 22.05
CA ASP A 541 15.27 -14.23 23.25
C ASP A 541 13.76 -14.41 23.15
N VAL A 542 13.06 -13.40 22.61
CA VAL A 542 11.62 -13.48 22.34
C VAL A 542 11.32 -14.54 21.28
N THR A 543 12.05 -14.54 20.15
CA THR A 543 11.88 -15.56 19.11
C THR A 543 12.10 -16.97 19.66
N SER A 544 13.15 -17.16 20.45
CA SER A 544 13.47 -18.46 21.07
C SER A 544 12.36 -18.92 22.01
N ALA A 545 11.86 -18.04 22.88
CA ALA A 545 10.78 -18.37 23.81
C ALA A 545 9.46 -18.68 23.07
N LEU A 546 9.16 -17.97 21.99
CA LEU A 546 7.98 -18.25 21.17
C LEU A 546 8.09 -19.58 20.44
N LYS A 547 9.23 -19.89 19.82
CA LYS A 547 9.44 -21.20 19.15
C LYS A 547 9.31 -22.35 20.13
N GLU A 548 9.92 -22.24 21.31
CA GLU A 548 9.81 -23.26 22.36
C GLU A 548 8.35 -23.47 22.76
N PHE A 549 7.62 -22.40 23.05
CA PHE A 549 6.24 -22.50 23.52
C PHE A 549 5.26 -22.99 22.44
N LEU A 550 5.42 -22.57 21.20
CA LEU A 550 4.51 -22.91 20.09
C LEU A 550 4.67 -24.36 19.61
N THR A 551 5.83 -24.98 19.83
CA THR A 551 6.14 -26.36 19.42
C THR A 551 5.96 -27.41 20.52
N GLN A 552 5.79 -27.00 21.78
CA GLN A 552 5.52 -27.91 22.90
C GLN A 552 4.23 -28.70 22.67
N SER A 553 4.31 -30.03 22.62
CA SER A 553 3.18 -30.94 22.34
C SER A 553 2.07 -30.90 23.39
#